data_AF-A0A2V8I0M3-F1
#
_entry.id   AF-A0A2V8I0M3-F1
#
_cell.length_a   1.000
_cell.length_b   1.000
_cell.length_c   1.000
_cell.angle_alpha   90.00
_cell.angle_beta   90.00
_cell.angle_gamma   90.00
#
_symmetry.space_group_name_H-M   'P 1'
#
loop_
_entity.id
_entity.type
_entity.pdbx_description
1 polymer ?
#
loop_
_entity_poly.entity_id
_entity_poly.type
_entity_poly.pdbx_seq_one_letter_code
_entity_poly.pdbx_strand_id
1 'polypeptide(L)'
;MRYRIFALMIAIAMPLAAQPPQGGRGGPPQSPQVMAPIDLTGYWVSVVNEDWRFRMVMPPPGDYQGVPMTPAAVKVADAWDPAKDEAAGDQCKAYGAPALLRVPEHLHFTWPDERTLRLDTDAGMQIRLFHFGDWKPPAGPPTLQGDSVAVWEF
;
A
#
# COMPACT_ATOMS: atom_id res chain seq x y z
N MET A 1 87.02 31.80 -9.52
CA MET A 1 86.48 30.69 -8.70
C MET A 1 85.01 30.53 -9.06
N ARG A 2 84.64 29.46 -9.78
CA ARG A 2 83.30 29.23 -10.33
C ARG A 2 82.58 28.18 -9.48
N TYR A 3 81.56 28.56 -8.70
CA TYR A 3 80.71 27.59 -7.99
C TYR A 3 79.52 27.22 -8.88
N ARG A 4 79.45 25.96 -9.30
CA ARG A 4 78.28 25.37 -9.96
C ARG A 4 77.35 24.85 -8.87
N ILE A 5 76.17 25.45 -8.73
CA ILE A 5 75.12 24.95 -7.83
C ILE A 5 74.36 23.87 -8.61
N PHE A 6 74.53 22.61 -8.22
CA PHE A 6 73.68 21.50 -8.66
C PHE A 6 72.45 21.45 -7.75
N ALA A 7 71.28 21.75 -8.28
CA ALA A 7 70.01 21.58 -7.58
C ALA A 7 69.61 20.10 -7.62
N LEU A 8 69.59 19.45 -6.45
CA LEU A 8 69.14 18.08 -6.27
C LEU A 8 67.61 18.08 -6.13
N MET A 9 66.87 17.65 -7.17
CA MET A 9 65.44 17.39 -7.04
C MET A 9 65.23 16.07 -6.29
N ILE A 10 64.72 16.17 -5.07
CA ILE A 10 64.24 15.02 -4.28
C ILE A 10 62.84 14.67 -4.80
N ALA A 11 62.74 13.56 -5.54
CA ALA A 11 61.46 12.98 -5.91
C ALA A 11 60.87 12.26 -4.69
N ILE A 12 59.84 12.83 -4.07
CA ILE A 12 59.07 12.19 -3.01
C ILE A 12 58.16 11.15 -3.67
N ALA A 13 58.57 9.88 -3.63
CA ALA A 13 57.70 8.77 -3.95
C ALA A 13 56.71 8.58 -2.78
N MET A 14 55.52 9.18 -2.89
CA MET A 14 54.41 8.84 -2.00
C MET A 14 54.02 7.38 -2.24
N PRO A 15 54.01 6.52 -1.21
CA PRO A 15 53.42 5.21 -1.37
C PRO A 15 51.91 5.41 -1.55
N LEU A 16 51.36 4.95 -2.69
CA LEU A 16 49.94 4.66 -2.82
C LEU A 16 49.60 3.53 -1.84
N ALA A 17 49.54 3.85 -0.55
CA ALA A 17 48.94 2.99 0.44
C ALA A 17 47.44 2.98 0.17
N ALA A 18 47.00 1.88 -0.45
CA ALA A 18 45.65 1.32 -0.42
C ALA A 18 44.54 2.31 -0.02
N GLN A 19 43.85 2.88 -1.00
CA GLN A 19 42.49 3.33 -0.75
C GLN A 19 41.72 2.11 -0.21
N PRO A 20 41.16 2.15 1.00
CA PRO A 20 40.28 1.09 1.45
C PRO A 20 39.21 0.93 0.37
N PRO A 21 38.81 -0.31 0.00
CA PRO A 21 37.66 -0.47 -0.86
C PRO A 21 36.56 0.35 -0.22
N GLN A 22 35.94 1.21 -1.02
CA GLN A 22 34.75 1.94 -0.63
C GLN A 22 33.66 0.87 -0.47
N GLY A 23 33.72 0.13 0.63
CA GLY A 23 32.76 -0.85 1.06
C GLY A 23 31.50 -0.06 1.28
N GLY A 24 30.60 -0.11 0.31
CA GLY A 24 29.27 0.44 0.43
C GLY A 24 28.71 -0.01 1.78
N ARG A 25 28.44 0.95 2.66
CA ARG A 25 27.50 0.73 3.75
C ARG A 25 26.12 0.62 3.11
N GLY A 26 25.85 -0.55 2.58
CA GLY A 26 24.59 -0.89 1.96
C GLY A 26 24.52 -2.40 1.99
N GLY A 27 24.03 -2.94 3.11
CA GLY A 27 23.47 -4.28 3.07
C GLY A 27 22.36 -4.33 1.99
N PRO A 28 21.94 -5.54 1.57
CA PRO A 28 20.79 -5.65 0.69
C PRO A 28 19.62 -4.83 1.26
N PRO A 29 18.81 -4.18 0.39
CA PRO A 29 17.68 -3.38 0.84
C PRO A 29 16.82 -4.22 1.78
N GLN A 30 16.44 -3.64 2.93
CA GLN A 30 15.63 -4.31 3.92
C GLN A 30 14.28 -4.72 3.30
N SER A 31 13.71 -5.81 3.79
CA SER A 31 12.40 -6.25 3.29
C SER A 31 11.32 -5.23 3.65
N PRO A 32 10.27 -5.09 2.82
CA PRO A 32 9.12 -4.24 3.12
C PRO A 32 8.50 -4.52 4.49
N GLN A 33 8.48 -5.79 4.92
CA GLN A 33 8.04 -6.16 6.27
C GLN A 33 8.90 -5.53 7.36
N VAL A 34 10.24 -5.57 7.22
CA VAL A 34 11.18 -4.98 8.20
C VAL A 34 11.15 -3.44 8.16
N MET A 35 10.84 -2.86 7.01
CA MET A 35 10.73 -1.41 6.82
C MET A 35 9.38 -0.83 7.27
N ALA A 36 8.43 -1.66 7.71
CA ALA A 36 7.11 -1.19 8.10
C ALA A 36 7.23 -0.15 9.25
N PRO A 37 6.55 1.00 9.14
CA PRO A 37 6.68 2.08 10.12
C PRO A 37 6.11 1.71 11.49
N ILE A 38 5.14 0.78 11.52
CA ILE A 38 4.57 0.15 12.70
C ILE A 38 4.34 -1.33 12.41
N ASP A 39 4.28 -2.16 13.45
CA ASP A 39 3.80 -3.53 13.31
C ASP A 39 2.27 -3.52 13.17
N LEU A 40 1.79 -3.83 11.96
CA LEU A 40 0.37 -3.94 11.67
C LEU A 40 -0.23 -5.30 12.05
N THR A 41 0.61 -6.31 12.35
CA THR A 41 0.17 -7.70 12.51
C THR A 41 -0.84 -7.84 13.64
N GLY A 42 -1.90 -8.62 13.41
CA GLY A 42 -2.90 -8.96 14.42
C GLY A 42 -4.29 -8.49 14.05
N TYR A 43 -5.17 -8.46 15.07
CA TYR A 43 -6.58 -8.14 14.92
C TYR A 43 -6.85 -6.69 15.26
N TRP A 44 -7.59 -6.03 14.38
CA TRP A 44 -8.02 -4.64 14.51
C TRP A 44 -9.53 -4.58 14.45
N VAL A 45 -10.09 -3.58 15.12
CA VAL A 45 -11.52 -3.33 15.15
C VAL A 45 -11.78 -1.86 14.85
N SER A 46 -12.81 -1.61 14.06
CA SER A 46 -13.28 -0.26 13.80
C SER A 46 -13.79 0.40 15.07
N VAL A 47 -13.22 1.57 15.41
CA VAL A 47 -13.79 2.46 16.42
C VAL A 47 -14.77 3.40 15.72
N VAL A 48 -16.04 3.34 16.11
CA VAL A 48 -17.11 4.18 15.53
C VAL A 48 -17.34 5.39 16.43
N ASN A 49 -16.54 6.44 16.21
CA ASN A 49 -16.60 7.71 16.96
C ASN A 49 -17.26 8.85 16.16
N GLU A 50 -17.35 8.73 14.85
CA GLU A 50 -17.91 9.72 13.93
C GLU A 50 -18.82 9.06 12.88
N ASP A 51 -19.64 9.90 12.22
CA ASP A 51 -20.45 9.50 11.08
C ASP A 51 -21.30 8.23 11.31
N TRP A 52 -21.73 7.98 12.56
CA TRP A 52 -22.44 6.75 12.94
C TRP A 52 -23.60 6.44 11.99
N ARG A 53 -24.41 7.45 11.66
CA ARG A 53 -25.53 7.32 10.73
C ARG A 53 -25.08 6.80 9.35
N PHE A 54 -23.96 7.32 8.83
CA PHE A 54 -23.46 6.98 7.49
C PHE A 54 -22.62 5.70 7.46
N ARG A 55 -22.17 5.22 8.63
CA ARG A 55 -21.33 4.02 8.74
C ARG A 55 -22.09 2.79 9.23
N MET A 56 -23.18 2.97 9.97
CA MET A 56 -23.95 1.86 10.56
C MET A 56 -25.25 1.54 9.83
N VAL A 57 -25.76 2.48 9.03
CA VAL A 57 -27.05 2.34 8.34
C VAL A 57 -26.83 2.51 6.85
N MET A 58 -27.33 1.54 6.08
CA MET A 58 -27.37 1.68 4.63
C MET A 58 -28.35 2.81 4.25
N PRO A 59 -27.91 3.81 3.47
CA PRO A 59 -28.77 4.91 3.08
C PRO A 59 -29.90 4.42 2.16
N PRO A 60 -31.10 5.03 2.24
CA PRO A 60 -32.17 4.74 1.29
C PRO A 60 -31.77 5.20 -0.14
N PRO A 61 -32.35 4.62 -1.19
CA PRO A 61 -32.14 5.08 -2.56
C PRO A 61 -32.39 6.60 -2.69
N GLY A 62 -31.49 7.30 -3.39
CA GLY A 62 -31.54 8.76 -3.55
C GLY A 62 -30.86 9.57 -2.43
N ASP A 63 -30.44 8.94 -1.32
CA ASP A 63 -29.65 9.60 -0.27
C ASP A 63 -28.15 9.43 -0.55
N TYR A 64 -27.53 10.50 -1.05
CA TYR A 64 -26.12 10.55 -1.44
C TYR A 64 -25.25 11.39 -0.48
N GLN A 65 -25.73 11.64 0.74
CA GLN A 65 -24.98 12.44 1.71
C GLN A 65 -23.59 11.83 1.99
N GLY A 66 -22.56 12.66 1.95
CA GLY A 66 -21.17 12.25 2.19
C GLY A 66 -20.42 11.74 0.95
N VAL A 67 -21.07 11.65 -0.21
CA VAL A 67 -20.42 11.35 -1.49
C VAL A 67 -20.48 12.60 -2.39
N PRO A 68 -19.35 13.14 -2.88
CA PRO A 68 -19.37 14.23 -3.85
C PRO A 68 -19.97 13.76 -5.19
N MET A 69 -21.21 14.17 -5.47
CA MET A 69 -21.95 13.72 -6.66
C MET A 69 -21.90 14.76 -7.78
N THR A 70 -21.58 14.31 -8.98
CA THR A 70 -21.86 15.06 -10.22
C THR A 70 -23.24 14.66 -10.78
N PRO A 71 -23.86 15.45 -11.68
CA PRO A 71 -25.11 15.04 -12.33
C PRO A 71 -25.03 13.68 -13.04
N ALA A 72 -23.87 13.35 -13.61
CA ALA A 72 -23.62 12.04 -14.21
C ALA A 72 -23.59 10.92 -13.15
N ALA A 73 -22.96 11.17 -12.00
CA ALA A 73 -22.93 10.20 -10.89
C ALA A 73 -24.33 9.95 -10.32
N VAL A 74 -25.15 10.99 -10.17
CA VAL A 74 -26.55 10.85 -9.71
C VAL A 74 -27.33 9.95 -10.66
N LYS A 75 -27.22 10.17 -11.97
CA LYS A 75 -27.89 9.31 -12.96
C LYS A 75 -27.48 7.84 -12.88
N VAL A 76 -26.20 7.56 -12.61
CA VAL A 76 -25.71 6.19 -12.43
C VAL A 76 -26.29 5.57 -11.16
N ALA A 77 -26.31 6.32 -10.06
CA ALA A 77 -26.82 5.83 -8.78
C ALA A 77 -28.35 5.63 -8.80
N ASP A 78 -29.11 6.54 -9.40
CA ASP A 78 -30.57 6.44 -9.55
C ASP A 78 -30.99 5.28 -10.48
N ALA A 79 -30.08 4.79 -11.34
CA ALA A 79 -30.32 3.66 -12.22
C ALA A 79 -30.06 2.30 -11.56
N TRP A 80 -29.55 2.28 -10.32
CA TRP A 80 -29.31 1.05 -9.57
C TRP A 80 -30.63 0.40 -9.13
N ASP A 81 -30.75 -0.91 -9.35
CA ASP A 81 -31.89 -1.73 -8.96
C ASP A 81 -31.45 -2.73 -7.88
N PRO A 82 -31.75 -2.48 -6.60
CA PRO A 82 -31.34 -3.36 -5.51
C PRO A 82 -32.01 -4.74 -5.58
N ALA A 83 -33.25 -4.83 -6.08
CA ALA A 83 -33.97 -6.10 -6.17
C ALA A 83 -33.34 -7.01 -7.23
N LYS A 84 -32.85 -6.42 -8.33
CA LYS A 84 -32.11 -7.15 -9.35
C LYS A 84 -30.80 -7.71 -8.82
N ASP A 85 -30.03 -6.92 -8.08
CA ASP A 85 -28.76 -7.39 -7.50
C ASP A 85 -29.01 -8.48 -6.45
N GLU A 86 -30.07 -8.35 -5.64
CA GLU A 86 -30.44 -9.40 -4.68
C GLU A 86 -30.83 -10.71 -5.38
N ALA A 87 -31.64 -10.63 -6.45
CA ALA A 87 -32.01 -11.80 -7.26
C ALA A 87 -30.81 -12.44 -7.98
N ALA A 88 -29.78 -11.66 -8.29
CA ALA A 88 -28.54 -12.13 -8.90
C ALA A 88 -27.52 -12.69 -7.89
N GLY A 89 -27.75 -12.53 -6.58
CA GLY A 89 -26.77 -12.89 -5.56
C GLY A 89 -25.58 -11.91 -5.47
N ASP A 90 -25.78 -10.68 -5.92
CA ASP A 90 -24.73 -9.65 -6.08
C ASP A 90 -24.62 -8.72 -4.86
N GLN A 91 -25.21 -9.07 -3.71
CA GLN A 91 -25.20 -8.25 -2.49
C GLN A 91 -23.77 -7.92 -2.03
N CYS A 92 -22.81 -8.83 -2.30
CA CYS A 92 -21.41 -8.63 -1.94
C CYS A 92 -20.71 -7.51 -2.71
N LYS A 93 -21.28 -7.00 -3.82
CA LYS A 93 -20.74 -5.84 -4.55
C LYS A 93 -20.67 -4.58 -3.68
N ALA A 94 -21.53 -4.49 -2.65
CA ALA A 94 -21.52 -3.40 -1.68
C ALA A 94 -20.17 -3.29 -0.94
N TYR A 95 -19.43 -4.40 -0.79
CA TYR A 95 -18.13 -4.43 -0.11
C TYR A 95 -16.95 -4.24 -1.07
N GLY A 96 -17.18 -3.69 -2.27
CA GLY A 96 -16.08 -3.38 -3.20
C GLY A 96 -15.04 -2.43 -2.61
N ALA A 97 -13.91 -2.28 -3.30
CA ALA A 97 -12.78 -1.43 -2.89
C ALA A 97 -13.14 -0.03 -2.32
N PRO A 98 -14.08 0.75 -2.88
CA PRO A 98 -14.37 2.09 -2.36
C PRO A 98 -15.17 2.09 -1.05
N ALA A 99 -15.82 0.98 -0.69
CA ALA A 99 -16.76 0.92 0.42
C ALA A 99 -16.29 0.03 1.57
N LEU A 100 -15.49 -1.01 1.29
CA LEU A 100 -15.04 -1.99 2.27
C LEU A 100 -14.50 -1.33 3.56
N LEU A 101 -13.44 -0.52 3.42
CA LEU A 101 -12.79 0.14 4.56
C LEU A 101 -13.58 1.35 5.11
N ARG A 102 -14.76 1.67 4.54
CA ARG A 102 -15.63 2.74 5.05
C ARG A 102 -16.64 2.22 6.06
N VAL A 103 -17.07 0.96 5.93
CA VAL A 103 -17.97 0.35 6.91
C VAL A 103 -17.19 -0.09 8.17
N PRO A 104 -17.82 -0.12 9.35
CA PRO A 104 -17.21 -0.68 10.54
C PRO A 104 -17.06 -2.20 10.41
N GLU A 105 -15.85 -2.68 10.63
CA GLU A 105 -15.47 -4.09 10.43
C GLU A 105 -14.34 -4.53 11.37
N HIS A 106 -14.13 -5.84 11.43
CA HIS A 106 -12.93 -6.44 12.01
C HIS A 106 -11.94 -6.77 10.91
N LEU A 107 -10.69 -6.40 11.14
CA LEU A 107 -9.58 -6.60 10.22
C LEU A 107 -8.56 -7.53 10.85
N HIS A 108 -7.94 -8.38 10.04
CA HIS A 108 -6.81 -9.18 10.47
C HIS A 108 -5.65 -9.02 9.48
N PHE A 109 -4.53 -8.51 9.98
CA PHE A 109 -3.33 -8.29 9.19
C PHE A 109 -2.29 -9.35 9.47
N THR A 110 -1.73 -9.91 8.40
CA THR A 110 -0.65 -10.91 8.47
C THR A 110 0.35 -10.71 7.34
N TRP A 111 1.57 -11.22 7.53
CA TRP A 111 2.58 -11.32 6.48
C TRP A 111 2.72 -12.78 6.05
N PRO A 112 2.13 -13.20 4.91
CA PRO A 112 2.40 -14.52 4.34
C PRO A 112 3.87 -14.69 3.90
N ASP A 113 4.54 -13.60 3.55
CA ASP A 113 5.95 -13.53 3.18
C ASP A 113 6.51 -12.12 3.47
N GLU A 114 7.80 -11.87 3.25
CA GLU A 114 8.45 -10.60 3.61
C GLU A 114 8.09 -9.40 2.70
N ARG A 115 7.31 -9.62 1.62
CA ARG A 115 6.98 -8.63 0.58
C ARG A 115 5.48 -8.50 0.31
N THR A 116 4.64 -9.23 1.02
CA THR A 116 3.19 -9.20 0.84
C THR A 116 2.51 -9.02 2.18
N LEU A 117 1.79 -7.91 2.36
CA LEU A 117 0.90 -7.72 3.51
C LEU A 117 -0.50 -8.22 3.13
N ARG A 118 -1.09 -9.07 3.96
CA ARG A 118 -2.45 -9.58 3.81
C ARG A 118 -3.38 -8.90 4.80
N LEU A 119 -4.56 -8.52 4.32
CA LEU A 119 -5.68 -8.03 5.10
C LEU A 119 -6.91 -8.91 4.86
N ASP A 120 -7.40 -9.54 5.91
CA ASP A 120 -8.68 -10.24 5.93
C ASP A 120 -9.76 -9.33 6.53
N THR A 121 -10.92 -9.27 5.88
CA THR A 121 -12.10 -8.52 6.34
C THR A 121 -13.24 -9.46 6.69
N ASP A 122 -14.00 -9.16 7.75
CA ASP A 122 -15.26 -9.88 8.03
C ASP A 122 -16.41 -9.37 7.14
N ALA A 123 -16.49 -8.06 6.92
CA ALA A 123 -17.40 -7.47 5.95
C ALA A 123 -17.05 -7.94 4.53
N GLY A 124 -18.03 -8.52 3.84
CA GLY A 124 -17.85 -9.07 2.50
C GLY A 124 -16.90 -10.27 2.41
N MET A 125 -16.34 -10.75 3.53
CA MET A 125 -15.38 -11.86 3.60
C MET A 125 -14.25 -11.74 2.57
N GLN A 126 -13.62 -10.56 2.48
CA GLN A 126 -12.59 -10.27 1.48
C GLN A 126 -11.18 -10.47 2.03
N ILE A 127 -10.29 -10.79 1.10
CA ILE A 127 -8.85 -10.84 1.26
C ILE A 127 -8.29 -9.75 0.35
N ARG A 128 -7.51 -8.85 0.95
CA ARG A 128 -6.77 -7.81 0.24
C ARG A 128 -5.28 -8.07 0.41
N LEU A 129 -4.57 -8.17 -0.71
CA LEU A 129 -3.13 -8.39 -0.73
C LEU A 129 -2.41 -7.14 -1.21
N PHE A 130 -1.45 -6.69 -0.42
CA PHE A 130 -0.62 -5.53 -0.69
C PHE A 130 0.80 -6.01 -1.01
N HIS A 131 1.16 -5.95 -2.29
CA HIS A 131 2.42 -6.47 -2.82
C HIS A 131 3.43 -5.34 -2.97
N PHE A 132 4.63 -5.52 -2.42
CA PHE A 132 5.67 -4.49 -2.44
C PHE A 132 6.73 -4.74 -3.53
N GLY A 133 7.17 -3.66 -4.18
CA GLY A 133 8.15 -3.66 -5.28
C GLY A 133 7.55 -3.96 -6.64
N ASP A 134 8.30 -4.66 -7.51
CA ASP A 134 7.94 -4.84 -8.93
C ASP A 134 6.89 -5.94 -9.20
N TRP A 135 5.99 -6.17 -8.23
CA TRP A 135 4.90 -7.13 -8.41
C TRP A 135 3.97 -6.68 -9.54
N LYS A 136 3.48 -7.64 -10.32
CA LYS A 136 2.56 -7.40 -11.44
C LYS A 136 1.31 -8.23 -11.26
N PRO A 137 0.11 -7.65 -11.50
CA PRO A 137 -1.13 -8.39 -11.40
C PRO A 137 -1.14 -9.55 -12.39
N PRO A 138 -1.65 -10.72 -11.99
CA PRO A 138 -1.86 -11.84 -12.91
C PRO A 138 -2.83 -11.44 -14.01
N ALA A 139 -2.65 -12.01 -15.21
CA ALA A 139 -3.59 -11.79 -16.30
C ALA A 139 -4.94 -12.47 -15.99
N GLY A 140 -6.04 -11.77 -16.26
CA GLY A 140 -7.38 -12.31 -16.04
C GLY A 140 -8.43 -11.23 -15.83
N PRO A 141 -9.72 -11.62 -15.74
CA PRO A 141 -10.77 -10.71 -15.33
C PRO A 141 -10.55 -10.27 -13.87
N PRO A 142 -10.89 -9.01 -13.51
CA PRO A 142 -10.91 -8.58 -12.13
C PRO A 142 -11.82 -9.46 -11.27
N THR A 143 -11.46 -9.65 -10.01
CA THR A 143 -12.30 -10.34 -9.03
C THR A 143 -12.71 -9.37 -7.92
N LEU A 144 -13.64 -9.78 -7.06
CA LEU A 144 -13.98 -9.03 -5.85
C LEU A 144 -12.88 -9.11 -4.78
N GLN A 145 -12.03 -10.13 -4.86
CA GLN A 145 -10.77 -10.19 -4.09
C GLN A 145 -9.78 -9.21 -4.73
N GLY A 146 -8.97 -8.56 -3.90
CA GLY A 146 -8.22 -7.39 -4.35
C GLY A 146 -6.72 -7.50 -4.09
N ASP A 147 -5.94 -7.26 -5.13
CA ASP A 147 -4.50 -7.07 -5.03
C ASP A 147 -4.16 -5.59 -5.24
N SER A 148 -3.09 -5.11 -4.63
CA SER A 148 -2.60 -3.74 -4.78
C SER A 148 -1.09 -3.72 -4.77
N VAL A 149 -0.49 -2.85 -5.58
CA VAL A 149 0.93 -2.52 -5.46
C VAL A 149 1.06 -1.52 -4.31
N ALA A 150 1.92 -1.83 -3.34
CA ALA A 150 2.11 -1.04 -2.14
C ALA A 150 3.53 -0.47 -2.05
N VAL A 151 3.61 0.70 -1.43
CA VAL A 151 4.85 1.41 -1.14
C VAL A 151 4.72 2.07 0.24
N TRP A 152 5.83 2.14 0.98
CA TRP A 152 5.90 2.93 2.20
C TRP A 152 6.23 4.38 1.87
N GLU A 153 5.49 5.31 2.45
CA GLU A 153 5.79 6.74 2.42
C GLU A 153 6.38 7.15 3.79
N PHE A 154 7.50 7.88 3.76
CA PHE A 154 8.25 8.32 4.95
C PHE A 154 8.35 9.85 4.98
#